data_AF-A0A158P357-F1
#
_entry.id   AF-A0A158P357-F1
#
_cell.length_a   1.000
_cell.length_b   1.000
_cell.length_c   1.000
_cell.angle_alpha   90.00
_cell.angle_beta   90.00
_cell.angle_gamma   90.00
#
_symmetry.space_group_name_H-M   'P 1'
#
loop_
_entity.id
_entity.type
_entity.pdbx_description
1 polymer ?
#
loop_
_entity_poly.entity_id
_entity_poly.type
_entity_poly.pdbx_seq_one_letter_code
_entity_poly.pdbx_strand_id
1 'polypeptide(L)'
;MTQESQIPPPPVMWAQRKDILYVTICLEDCKDPVIEIESEKIYFKGEGGTDKKMHEITINLYKEIEPSKTIKNMKGRTFELILAKKEEGPYWPRLIKDKTKAHWLKSDFNKWKDEDDTDEEGNPPDLEEMMRQMGGLSGSGDSKPNFDELDELGDNDADSDDEDLPDLYD
;
A
#
# COMPACT_ATOMS: atom_id res chain seq x y z
N MET A 1 14.05 -40.52 -3.63
CA MET A 1 13.17 -39.60 -4.36
C MET A 1 12.90 -38.43 -3.43
N THR A 2 13.64 -37.34 -3.58
CA THR A 2 13.37 -36.10 -2.85
C THR A 2 12.06 -35.54 -3.39
N GLN A 3 11.01 -35.54 -2.58
CA GLN A 3 9.83 -34.72 -2.87
C GLN A 3 10.31 -33.27 -2.93
N GLU A 4 10.25 -32.66 -4.11
CA GLU A 4 10.33 -31.21 -4.21
C GLU A 4 9.16 -30.65 -3.43
N SER A 5 9.41 -30.18 -2.20
CA SER A 5 8.43 -29.46 -1.41
C SER A 5 8.00 -28.24 -2.21
N GLN A 6 6.80 -28.28 -2.80
CA GLN A 6 6.22 -27.11 -3.45
C GLN A 6 6.10 -26.00 -2.41
N ILE A 7 6.86 -24.93 -2.62
CA ILE A 7 6.79 -23.73 -1.79
C ILE A 7 5.48 -23.02 -2.14
N PRO A 8 4.54 -22.87 -1.18
CA PRO A 8 3.23 -22.32 -1.49
C PRO A 8 3.31 -20.81 -1.76
N PRO A 9 2.51 -20.29 -2.71
CA PRO A 9 2.39 -18.85 -2.90
C PRO A 9 1.69 -18.18 -1.71
N PRO A 10 2.09 -16.97 -1.30
CA PRO A 10 1.33 -16.18 -0.35
C PRO A 10 0.05 -15.64 -1.00
N PRO A 11 -1.00 -15.31 -0.23
CA PRO A 11 -2.15 -14.59 -0.75
C PRO A 11 -1.73 -13.22 -1.30
N VAL A 12 -2.31 -12.83 -2.43
CA VAL A 12 -2.08 -11.55 -3.09
C VAL A 12 -3.41 -10.88 -3.36
N MET A 13 -3.50 -9.59 -3.03
CA MET A 13 -4.61 -8.73 -3.41
C MET A 13 -4.16 -7.73 -4.46
N TRP A 14 -5.05 -7.34 -5.38
CA TRP A 14 -4.72 -6.32 -6.37
C TRP A 14 -5.90 -5.40 -6.66
N ALA A 15 -5.58 -4.16 -6.99
CA ALA A 15 -6.50 -3.16 -7.51
C ALA A 15 -5.77 -2.28 -8.52
N GLN A 16 -6.49 -1.42 -9.22
CA GLN A 16 -5.90 -0.55 -10.23
C GLN A 16 -6.59 0.80 -10.33
N ARG A 17 -5.90 1.73 -11.00
CA ARG A 17 -6.39 3.00 -11.53
C ARG A 17 -6.08 3.07 -13.02
N LYS A 18 -6.35 4.22 -13.65
CA LYS A 18 -6.03 4.48 -15.07
C LYS A 18 -4.53 4.21 -15.36
N ASP A 19 -3.65 4.67 -14.49
CA ASP A 19 -2.18 4.67 -14.61
C ASP A 19 -1.45 3.78 -13.59
N ILE A 20 -2.07 3.49 -12.44
CA ILE A 20 -1.42 2.77 -11.32
C ILE A 20 -1.99 1.35 -11.12
N LEU A 21 -1.13 0.42 -10.69
CA LEU A 21 -1.51 -0.88 -10.13
C LEU A 21 -1.10 -0.94 -8.65
N TYR A 22 -2.03 -1.41 -7.82
CA TYR A 22 -1.76 -1.77 -6.44
C TYR A 22 -1.67 -3.29 -6.35
N VAL A 23 -0.54 -3.82 -5.88
CA VAL A 23 -0.32 -5.25 -5.63
C VAL A 23 0.11 -5.42 -4.18
N THR A 24 -0.73 -6.07 -3.38
CA THR A 24 -0.50 -6.29 -1.95
C THR A 24 -0.23 -7.76 -1.70
N ILE A 25 0.99 -8.11 -1.27
CA ILE A 25 1.36 -9.47 -0.86
C ILE A 25 1.09 -9.60 0.64
N CYS A 26 0.21 -10.52 1.01
CA CYS A 26 -0.24 -10.72 2.38
C CYS A 26 0.60 -11.82 3.05
N LEU A 27 1.77 -11.43 3.57
CA LEU A 27 2.62 -12.31 4.36
C LEU A 27 3.09 -11.57 5.61
N GLU A 28 2.61 -12.02 6.76
CA GLU A 28 2.97 -11.45 8.06
C GLU A 28 4.31 -11.97 8.60
N ASP A 29 4.92 -11.23 9.52
CA ASP A 29 6.17 -11.57 10.21
C ASP A 29 7.35 -11.90 9.28
N CYS A 30 7.32 -11.38 8.05
CA CYS A 30 8.38 -11.55 7.08
C CYS A 30 9.37 -10.38 7.17
N LYS A 31 10.62 -10.67 7.56
CA LYS A 31 11.63 -9.65 7.88
C LYS A 31 12.47 -9.23 6.68
N ASP A 32 12.80 -10.16 5.80
CA ASP A 32 13.73 -9.94 4.68
C ASP A 32 13.25 -10.66 3.41
N PRO A 33 12.15 -10.20 2.79
CA PRO A 33 11.72 -10.79 1.53
C PRO A 33 12.63 -10.38 0.38
N VAL A 34 12.83 -11.30 -0.56
CA VAL A 34 13.37 -11.02 -1.89
C VAL A 34 12.21 -10.55 -2.77
N ILE A 35 12.28 -9.30 -3.24
CA ILE A 35 11.27 -8.70 -4.13
C ILE A 35 11.95 -8.14 -5.37
N GLU A 36 11.82 -8.84 -6.48
CA GLU A 36 12.34 -8.41 -7.79
C GLU A 36 11.18 -7.99 -8.68
N ILE A 37 11.37 -6.86 -9.37
CA ILE A 37 10.33 -6.25 -10.20
C ILE A 37 10.96 -5.99 -11.57
N GLU A 38 10.43 -6.67 -12.56
CA GLU A 38 10.78 -6.56 -13.97
C GLU A 38 9.59 -5.96 -14.74
N SER A 39 9.79 -5.57 -16.00
CA SER A 39 8.75 -4.88 -16.78
C SER A 39 7.45 -5.68 -16.92
N GLU A 40 7.51 -7.01 -17.02
CA GLU A 40 6.32 -7.87 -17.16
C GLU A 40 6.19 -8.89 -16.02
N LYS A 41 6.99 -8.78 -14.96
CA LYS A 41 7.08 -9.84 -13.94
C LYS A 41 7.42 -9.30 -12.57
N ILE A 42 6.76 -9.86 -11.55
CA ILE A 42 7.07 -9.64 -10.15
C ILE A 42 7.45 -10.97 -9.53
N TYR A 43 8.60 -11.02 -8.87
CA TYR A 43 9.04 -12.15 -8.09
C TYR A 43 9.05 -11.79 -6.62
N PHE A 44 8.48 -12.67 -5.80
CA PHE A 44 8.52 -12.55 -4.35
C PHE A 44 8.92 -13.88 -3.73
N LYS A 45 9.83 -13.82 -2.76
CA LYS A 45 10.21 -14.95 -1.92
C LYS A 45 10.48 -14.48 -0.51
N GLY A 46 9.86 -15.11 0.48
CA GLY A 46 10.04 -14.73 1.87
C GLY A 46 9.58 -15.82 2.83
N GLU A 47 10.16 -15.84 4.02
CA GLU A 47 9.68 -16.65 5.13
C GLU A 47 8.74 -15.81 6.00
N GLY A 48 7.57 -16.36 6.37
CA GLY A 48 6.60 -15.64 7.20
C GLY A 48 5.42 -16.50 7.64
N GLY A 49 4.43 -15.84 8.25
CA GLY A 49 3.26 -16.47 8.85
C GLY A 49 3.55 -17.11 10.22
N THR A 50 2.48 -17.53 10.90
CA THR A 50 2.57 -18.18 12.22
C THR A 50 3.52 -19.38 12.25
N ASP A 51 3.57 -20.14 11.15
CA ASP A 51 4.41 -21.33 11.01
C ASP A 51 5.84 -21.04 10.53
N LYS A 52 6.17 -19.77 10.23
CA LYS A 52 7.45 -19.36 9.62
C LYS A 52 7.84 -20.23 8.42
N LYS A 53 6.91 -20.36 7.47
CA LYS A 53 7.11 -21.15 6.26
C LYS A 53 7.64 -20.29 5.13
N MET A 54 8.42 -20.91 4.26
CA MET A 54 8.83 -20.28 3.02
C MET A 54 7.62 -20.11 2.10
N HIS A 55 7.50 -18.93 1.51
CA HIS A 55 6.52 -18.60 0.50
C HIS A 55 7.24 -18.03 -0.72
N GLU A 56 6.78 -18.42 -1.91
CA GLU A 56 7.40 -18.02 -3.17
C GLU A 56 6.32 -17.87 -4.25
N ILE A 57 6.41 -16.80 -5.02
CA ILE A 57 5.47 -16.52 -6.10
C ILE A 57 6.12 -15.73 -7.22
N THR A 58 5.73 -16.09 -8.45
CA THR A 58 6.03 -15.34 -9.66
C THR A 58 4.73 -14.88 -10.30
N ILE A 59 4.57 -13.57 -10.47
CA ILE A 59 3.40 -12.95 -11.09
C ILE A 59 3.82 -12.44 -12.46
N ASN A 60 3.40 -13.14 -13.52
CA ASN A 60 3.58 -12.66 -14.89
C ASN A 60 2.44 -11.69 -15.22
N LEU A 61 2.76 -10.40 -15.36
CA LEU A 61 1.80 -9.31 -15.52
C LEU A 61 1.10 -9.36 -16.88
N TYR A 62 -0.12 -8.83 -16.93
CA TYR A 62 -0.93 -8.80 -18.15
C TYR A 62 -0.31 -7.92 -19.26
N LYS A 63 0.31 -6.81 -18.88
CA LYS A 63 1.07 -5.89 -19.74
C LYS A 63 2.31 -5.36 -18.99
N GLU A 64 3.11 -4.57 -19.68
CA GLU A 64 4.29 -3.93 -19.12
C GLU A 64 3.98 -2.83 -18.09
N ILE A 65 4.83 -2.73 -17.08
CA ILE A 65 4.93 -1.63 -16.12
C ILE A 65 6.26 -0.89 -16.29
N GLU A 66 6.42 0.20 -15.55
CA GLU A 66 7.68 0.95 -15.39
C GLU A 66 8.34 0.58 -14.05
N PRO A 67 9.32 -0.36 -14.01
CA PRO A 67 9.92 -0.81 -12.76
C PRO A 67 10.60 0.32 -11.97
N SER A 68 11.20 1.28 -12.69
CA SER A 68 11.87 2.46 -12.12
C SER A 68 10.95 3.36 -11.31
N LYS A 69 9.64 3.34 -11.59
CA LYS A 69 8.61 4.15 -10.90
C LYS A 69 7.87 3.36 -9.82
N THR A 70 8.38 2.18 -9.45
CA THR A 70 7.71 1.35 -8.45
C THR A 70 8.00 1.82 -7.03
N ILE A 71 6.95 2.00 -6.23
CA ILE A 71 7.05 2.25 -4.79
C ILE A 71 6.83 0.93 -4.05
N LYS A 72 7.72 0.60 -3.12
CA LYS A 72 7.62 -0.58 -2.25
C LYS A 72 7.34 -0.14 -0.81
N ASN A 73 6.18 -0.50 -0.28
CA ASN A 73 5.75 -0.21 1.08
C ASN A 73 5.72 -1.49 1.91
N MET A 74 6.62 -1.58 2.89
CA MET A 74 6.64 -2.70 3.84
C MET A 74 5.81 -2.33 5.07
N LYS A 75 4.56 -2.77 5.09
CA LYS A 75 3.63 -2.51 6.19
C LYS A 75 3.52 -3.74 7.08
N GLY A 76 4.58 -4.10 7.82
CA GLY A 76 4.66 -5.12 8.91
C GLY A 76 4.02 -6.50 8.69
N ARG A 77 2.73 -6.54 8.33
CA ARG A 77 1.90 -7.67 7.94
C ARG A 77 1.77 -7.89 6.42
N THR A 78 2.07 -6.87 5.60
CA THR A 78 1.87 -6.91 4.14
C THR A 78 2.95 -6.14 3.39
N PHE A 79 3.21 -6.55 2.15
CA PHE A 79 4.07 -5.84 1.20
C PHE A 79 3.20 -5.22 0.11
N GLU A 80 3.04 -3.90 0.15
CA GLU A 80 2.26 -3.15 -0.84
C GLU A 80 3.21 -2.61 -1.91
N LEU A 81 2.97 -3.00 -3.15
CA LEU A 81 3.70 -2.56 -4.34
C LEU A 81 2.77 -1.64 -5.14
N ILE A 82 3.24 -0.42 -5.41
CA ILE A 82 2.53 0.56 -6.24
C ILE A 82 3.33 0.65 -7.54
N LEU A 83 2.77 0.14 -8.62
CA LEU A 83 3.42 0.02 -9.92
C LEU A 83 2.80 1.03 -10.88
N ALA A 84 3.64 1.77 -11.60
CA ALA A 84 3.18 2.59 -12.71
C ALA A 84 3.03 1.72 -13.96
N LYS A 85 1.87 1.77 -14.62
CA LYS A 85 1.67 1.15 -15.93
C LYS A 85 2.54 1.87 -16.97
N LYS A 86 3.08 1.12 -17.93
CA LYS A 86 3.88 1.71 -19.01
C LYS A 86 3.03 2.45 -20.05
N GLU A 87 1.85 1.91 -20.33
CA GLU A 87 0.85 2.54 -21.19
C GLU A 87 -0.39 2.85 -20.37
N GLU A 88 -0.77 4.13 -20.34
CA GLU A 88 -2.08 4.56 -19.85
C GLU A 88 -3.18 4.03 -20.77
N GLY A 89 -4.31 3.66 -20.20
CA GLY A 89 -5.41 3.11 -20.98
C GLY A 89 -6.51 2.51 -20.13
N PRO A 90 -7.41 1.73 -20.74
CA PRO A 90 -8.51 1.10 -20.03
C PRO A 90 -8.00 0.17 -18.93
N TYR A 91 -8.87 -0.09 -17.96
CA TYR A 91 -8.54 -0.98 -16.86
C TYR A 91 -8.14 -2.37 -17.38
N TRP A 92 -7.09 -2.93 -16.79
CA TRP A 92 -6.66 -4.29 -17.11
C TRP A 92 -7.75 -5.28 -16.68
N PRO A 93 -8.18 -6.20 -17.54
CA PRO A 93 -9.22 -7.17 -17.17
C PRO A 93 -8.74 -8.18 -16.12
N ARG A 94 -7.42 -8.29 -15.90
CA ARG A 94 -6.77 -9.18 -14.93
C ARG A 94 -5.35 -8.69 -14.66
N LEU A 95 -4.79 -9.04 -13.49
CA LEU A 95 -3.40 -8.75 -13.16
C LEU A 95 -2.41 -9.59 -13.99
N ILE A 96 -2.73 -10.88 -14.17
CA ILE A 96 -1.81 -11.86 -14.76
C ILE A 96 -2.05 -12.09 -16.25
N LYS A 97 -0.99 -12.40 -17.00
CA LYS A 97 -1.06 -12.73 -18.44
C LYS A 97 -1.93 -13.96 -18.69
N ASP A 98 -1.76 -14.98 -17.86
CA ASP A 98 -2.51 -16.24 -17.92
C ASP A 98 -4.00 -16.00 -17.65
N LYS A 99 -4.86 -16.77 -18.29
CA LYS A 99 -6.32 -16.75 -18.06
C LYS A 99 -6.74 -17.69 -16.93
N THR A 100 -5.82 -18.53 -16.47
CA THR A 100 -6.05 -19.51 -15.41
C THR A 100 -6.31 -18.79 -14.09
N LYS A 101 -7.37 -19.21 -13.39
CA LYS A 101 -7.71 -18.65 -12.08
C LYS A 101 -6.63 -19.03 -11.05
N ALA A 102 -5.84 -18.05 -10.65
CA ALA A 102 -4.89 -18.19 -9.55
C ALA A 102 -5.61 -18.22 -8.20
N HIS A 103 -5.50 -19.32 -7.45
CA HIS A 103 -6.16 -19.46 -6.13
C HIS A 103 -5.63 -18.47 -5.08
N TRP A 104 -4.41 -17.97 -5.27
CA TRP A 104 -3.75 -17.01 -4.40
C TRP A 104 -4.08 -15.54 -4.73
N LEU A 105 -4.69 -15.24 -5.87
CA LEU A 105 -4.96 -13.87 -6.32
C LEU A 105 -6.41 -13.45 -6.05
N LYS A 106 -6.63 -12.29 -5.42
CA LYS A 106 -7.94 -11.71 -5.11
C LYS A 106 -7.99 -10.21 -5.43
N SER A 107 -9.18 -9.66 -5.64
CA SER A 107 -9.36 -8.21 -5.74
C SER A 107 -9.20 -7.55 -4.37
N ASP A 108 -8.52 -6.39 -4.32
CA ASP A 108 -8.44 -5.54 -3.13
C ASP A 108 -9.64 -4.59 -3.09
N PHE A 109 -10.73 -4.99 -2.43
CA PHE A 109 -11.94 -4.18 -2.34
C PHE A 109 -11.76 -2.87 -1.54
N ASN A 110 -10.73 -2.76 -0.70
CA ASN A 110 -10.46 -1.51 0.02
C ASN A 110 -9.87 -0.44 -0.91
N LYS A 111 -9.21 -0.86 -1.99
CA LYS A 111 -8.61 0.03 -2.98
C LYS A 111 -9.33 0.01 -4.32
N TRP A 112 -10.29 -0.88 -4.52
CA TRP A 112 -11.03 -0.98 -5.77
C TRP A 112 -11.83 0.31 -6.00
N LYS A 113 -11.75 0.82 -7.23
CA LYS A 113 -12.61 1.87 -7.77
C LYS A 113 -13.01 1.43 -9.17
N ASP A 114 -14.20 1.81 -9.59
CA ASP A 114 -14.64 1.61 -10.96
C ASP A 114 -13.98 2.64 -11.90
N GLU A 115 -13.96 2.37 -13.20
CA GLU A 115 -13.33 3.24 -14.19
C GLU A 115 -14.04 4.61 -14.24
N ASP A 116 -15.37 4.61 -14.16
CA ASP A 116 -16.23 5.80 -14.21
C ASP A 116 -16.20 6.65 -12.93
N ASP A 117 -15.90 6.05 -11.76
CA ASP A 117 -15.78 6.78 -10.47
C ASP A 117 -14.46 7.57 -10.35
N THR A 118 -13.62 7.56 -11.39
CA THR A 118 -12.29 8.21 -11.35
C THR A 118 -12.35 9.71 -11.65
N ASP A 119 -13.50 10.24 -12.11
CA ASP A 119 -13.59 11.60 -12.66
C ASP A 119 -14.23 12.65 -11.72
N GLU A 120 -14.78 12.27 -10.55
CA GLU A 120 -15.54 13.22 -9.70
C GLU A 120 -14.89 13.67 -8.38
N GLU A 121 -13.78 13.08 -7.93
CA GLU A 121 -13.21 13.43 -6.62
C GLU A 121 -11.69 13.53 -6.62
N GLY A 122 -11.19 14.74 -6.89
CA GLY A 122 -9.82 15.15 -6.62
C GLY A 122 -8.77 14.47 -7.50
N ASN A 123 -8.04 15.27 -8.27
CA ASN A 123 -6.84 14.86 -8.98
C ASN A 123 -6.05 13.80 -8.18
N PRO A 124 -5.74 12.61 -8.75
CA PRO A 124 -4.98 11.60 -8.01
C PRO A 124 -3.67 12.23 -7.54
N PRO A 125 -3.20 11.95 -6.31
CA PRO A 125 -1.85 12.34 -5.95
C PRO A 125 -0.94 11.69 -6.97
N ASP A 126 -0.25 12.52 -7.74
CA ASP A 126 0.68 12.05 -8.76
C ASP A 126 1.64 11.08 -8.07
N LEU A 127 2.02 9.98 -8.73
CA LEU A 127 3.00 9.05 -8.16
C LEU A 127 4.26 9.80 -7.70
N GLU A 128 4.62 10.89 -8.39
CA GLU A 128 5.68 11.80 -7.99
C GLU A 128 5.38 12.57 -6.69
N GLU A 129 4.13 13.01 -6.48
CA GLU A 129 3.69 13.61 -5.21
C GLU A 129 3.72 12.60 -4.05
N MET A 130 3.30 11.36 -4.29
CA MET A 130 3.38 10.29 -3.28
C MET A 130 4.84 9.94 -2.92
N MET A 131 5.75 9.92 -3.91
CA MET A 131 7.18 9.75 -3.67
C MET A 131 7.77 10.95 -2.91
N ARG A 132 7.36 12.18 -3.22
CA ARG A 132 7.78 13.40 -2.50
C ARG A 132 7.30 13.39 -1.04
N GLN A 133 6.08 12.94 -0.80
CA GLN A 133 5.51 12.85 0.55
C GLN A 133 6.21 11.80 1.42
N MET A 134 6.65 10.67 0.84
CA MET A 134 7.42 9.63 1.55
C MET A 134 8.91 9.96 1.70
N GLY A 135 9.49 10.75 0.79
CA GLY A 135 10.90 11.19 0.86
C GLY A 135 11.14 12.42 1.74
N GLY A 136 10.09 13.12 2.18
CA GLY A 136 10.16 14.36 2.96
C GLY A 136 10.45 14.19 4.45
N LEU A 137 10.55 12.95 4.96
CA LEU A 137 10.78 12.66 6.38
C LEU A 137 12.25 12.42 6.75
N SER A 138 13.20 12.78 5.88
CA SER A 138 14.64 12.56 6.11
C SER A 138 15.55 13.76 5.80
N GLY A 139 15.05 14.99 5.88
CA GLY A 139 15.95 16.13 5.73
C GLY A 139 15.30 17.49 5.76
N SER A 140 15.06 18.02 6.96
CA SER A 140 15.11 19.46 7.25
C SER A 140 15.04 19.71 8.74
N GLY A 141 16.11 20.30 9.27
CA GLY A 141 16.00 21.30 10.31
C GLY A 141 16.24 20.83 11.74
N ASP A 142 17.50 20.91 12.15
CA ASP A 142 17.86 21.55 13.41
C ASP A 142 16.95 22.78 13.64
N SER A 143 15.90 22.61 14.44
CA SER A 143 15.21 23.69 15.11
C SER A 143 14.66 23.10 16.39
N LYS A 144 15.55 23.06 17.39
CA LYS A 144 15.16 23.00 18.80
C LYS A 144 14.04 24.02 19.01
N PRO A 145 12.84 23.63 19.47
CA PRO A 145 11.93 24.62 20.03
C PRO A 145 12.59 25.11 21.33
N ASN A 146 13.08 26.35 21.33
CA ASN A 146 13.43 27.03 22.57
C ASN A 146 12.13 27.23 23.35
N PHE A 147 11.98 26.45 24.41
CA PHE A 147 10.92 26.54 25.41
C PHE A 147 11.33 27.60 26.47
N ASP A 148 11.48 28.87 26.06
CA ASP A 148 11.93 29.95 26.97
C ASP A 148 11.28 31.32 26.67
N GLU A 149 10.22 31.38 25.85
CA GLU A 149 9.54 32.66 25.54
C GLU A 149 8.01 32.53 25.55
N LEU A 150 7.47 31.74 26.48
CA LEU A 150 6.03 31.67 26.74
C LEU A 150 5.77 31.59 28.25
N ASP A 151 6.40 32.48 29.02
CA ASP A 151 6.22 32.59 30.48
C ASP A 151 5.92 34.03 30.93
N GLU A 152 5.25 34.82 30.09
CA GLU A 152 4.72 36.10 30.55
C GLU A 152 3.43 36.47 29.84
N LEU A 153 2.41 36.76 30.65
CA LEU A 153 1.05 37.21 30.32
C LEU A 153 0.09 36.05 29.96
N GLY A 154 -0.76 35.53 30.84
CA GLY A 154 -1.26 36.01 32.11
C GLY A 154 -2.69 35.49 32.30
N ASP A 155 -2.87 34.67 33.33
CA ASP A 155 -4.03 34.66 34.22
C ASP A 155 -5.43 34.88 33.62
N ASN A 156 -6.15 33.78 33.35
CA ASN A 156 -7.58 33.71 33.68
C ASN A 156 -8.01 32.26 33.94
N ASP A 157 -8.00 31.92 35.22
CA ASP A 157 -8.82 30.89 35.85
C ASP A 157 -10.33 31.09 35.58
N ALA A 158 -11.09 30.01 35.88
CA ALA A 158 -12.56 29.86 35.90
C ALA A 158 -13.21 29.45 34.58
N ASP A 159 -14.11 28.47 34.49
CA ASP A 159 -14.72 27.48 35.39
C ASP A 159 -15.39 26.46 34.43
N SER A 160 -15.23 25.15 34.63
CA SER A 160 -16.19 24.29 35.34
C SER A 160 -17.60 24.19 34.72
N ASP A 161 -17.87 22.97 34.24
CA ASP A 161 -19.12 22.19 34.32
C ASP A 161 -20.41 22.65 33.60
N ASP A 162 -20.96 21.67 32.87
CA ASP A 162 -22.39 21.38 32.68
C ASP A 162 -23.20 22.18 31.63
N GLU A 163 -24.28 21.52 31.16
CA GLU A 163 -25.34 21.99 30.24
C GLU A 163 -25.06 21.74 28.72
N ASP A 164 -25.82 20.96 27.94
CA ASP A 164 -27.09 20.26 28.11
C ASP A 164 -27.20 19.24 26.95
N LEU A 165 -27.24 17.94 27.25
CA LEU A 165 -27.62 16.91 26.28
C LEU A 165 -29.15 16.78 26.31
N PRO A 166 -29.88 17.06 25.21
CA PRO A 166 -31.33 16.86 25.20
C PRO A 166 -31.65 15.36 25.30
N ASP A 167 -32.39 15.00 26.36
CA ASP A 167 -32.93 13.65 26.58
C ASP A 167 -33.86 13.22 25.43
N LEU A 168 -33.60 12.02 24.91
CA LEU A 168 -34.41 11.35 23.90
C LEU A 168 -35.50 10.50 24.57
N TYR A 169 -36.72 11.03 24.67
CA TYR A 169 -37.98 10.28 24.84
C TYR A 169 -39.07 11.11 24.13
N ASP A 170 -40.01 10.59 23.34
CA ASP A 170 -40.60 9.25 23.19
C ASP A 170 -40.99 9.07 21.70
#